data_AF-A0A2V9ZMS3-F1
#
_entry.id   AF-A0A2V9ZMS3-F1
#
_cell.length_a   1.000
_cell.length_b   1.000
_cell.length_c   1.000
_cell.angle_alpha   90.00
_cell.angle_beta   90.00
_cell.angle_gamma   90.00
#
_symmetry.space_group_name_H-M   'P 1'
#
loop_
_entity.id
_entity.type
_entity.pdbx_description
1 polymer ?
#
loop_
_entity_poly.entity_id
_entity_poly.type
_entity_poly.pdbx_seq_one_letter_code
_entity_poly.pdbx_strand_id
1 'polypeptide(L)'
;MGATYILQADVSSAASCFSVQADDVTLDLNHHTITYATELSPDPHYGVLAEACWDSAVAANPCGGSADHLTIGNGTITQGGGAAPRSHGIRIGQINRTNFLTVHGHNRFNNQVTTIADRHAIEGASIKLASAGPGQAIDGNVIEGGAQGGIYSTAPGTTISNNQIRQNGRYSNDFGIYLWATKQQAFGNNIAPVSGRGIQVGGNCFSKNCQASSGQSAHDNQISVTELRQNCDYSAGGKACNVCQPGGAYGIQFDDSATKATAYGNTVTAKAEDCDAQALRITSNGEGDSSHDNVYVARHINSTSAKAWALGLEVAPNLFTSTNDVFIGDSATVHVDWQGASGGFHCIRCTLGRGDHPDTGNVTFSFSNGGGDVANFHFLDTVFTGGAAKDSTDLHTQDANHRAAEYFIDWTYSLKVQNASGQPAQGASVEIVDAHHHGVFQEMTDQSGNISVALTELHAFNSAAAVNRETDTPHFVTVSSGNCRQSLSITLDRPTVQTMKLNCR
;
A
#
# COMPACT_ATOMS: atom_id res chain seq x y z
N MET A 1 -7.30 19.64 35.58
CA MET A 1 -8.09 18.50 36.08
C MET A 1 -9.05 18.16 34.96
N GLY A 2 -8.98 16.95 34.44
CA GLY A 2 -9.91 16.51 33.38
C GLY A 2 -11.34 16.34 33.88
N ALA A 3 -12.27 16.26 32.93
CA ALA A 3 -13.69 16.05 33.19
C ALA A 3 -14.21 14.87 32.36
N THR A 4 -14.98 14.00 33.02
CA THR A 4 -15.68 12.89 32.36
C THR A 4 -17.17 13.22 32.26
N TYR A 5 -17.69 13.25 31.04
CA TYR A 5 -19.09 13.42 30.71
C TYR A 5 -19.65 12.07 30.29
N ILE A 6 -20.63 11.57 31.05
CA ILE A 6 -21.26 10.27 30.81
C ILE A 6 -22.67 10.50 30.30
N LEU A 7 -22.96 9.99 29.10
CA LEU A 7 -24.28 10.08 28.52
C LEU A 7 -25.28 9.20 29.28
N GLN A 8 -26.47 9.73 29.57
CA GLN A 8 -27.52 9.06 30.37
C GLN A 8 -28.75 8.65 29.55
N ALA A 9 -28.82 9.10 28.29
CA ALA A 9 -29.90 8.81 27.36
C ALA A 9 -29.41 9.08 25.94
N ASP A 10 -30.09 8.51 24.94
CA ASP A 10 -29.82 8.83 23.55
C ASP A 10 -30.05 10.33 23.28
N VAL A 11 -29.19 10.91 22.43
CA VAL A 11 -29.24 12.34 22.07
C VAL A 11 -29.46 12.46 20.57
N SER A 12 -30.33 13.38 20.16
CA SER A 12 -30.52 13.73 18.76
C SER A 12 -30.46 15.23 18.57
N SER A 13 -29.83 15.69 17.49
CA SER A 13 -29.73 17.11 17.13
C SER A 13 -29.97 17.29 15.63
N ALA A 14 -30.71 18.35 15.28
CA ALA A 14 -30.80 18.83 13.89
C ALA A 14 -29.45 19.32 13.37
N ALA A 15 -28.55 19.70 14.27
CA ALA A 15 -27.19 20.16 13.98
C ALA A 15 -26.14 19.17 14.53
N SER A 16 -24.94 19.64 14.82
CA SER A 16 -23.93 18.88 15.57
C SER A 16 -24.42 18.53 16.99
N CYS A 17 -24.09 17.33 17.49
CA CYS A 17 -24.50 16.90 18.83
C CYS A 17 -23.60 17.45 19.92
N PHE A 18 -22.28 17.25 19.81
CA PHE A 18 -21.31 17.70 20.80
C PHE A 18 -20.20 18.52 20.16
N SER A 19 -19.88 19.64 20.80
CA SER A 19 -18.71 20.46 20.48
C SER A 19 -17.81 20.50 21.71
N VAL A 20 -16.61 19.93 21.60
CA VAL A 20 -15.63 19.83 22.69
C VAL A 20 -14.52 20.84 22.45
N GLN A 21 -14.44 21.85 23.31
CA GLN A 21 -13.50 22.97 23.19
C GLN A 21 -12.68 23.17 24.48
N ALA A 22 -12.46 22.09 25.22
CA ALA A 22 -11.59 22.06 26.41
C ALA A 22 -10.68 20.81 26.40
N ASP A 23 -9.52 20.94 27.05
CA ASP A 23 -8.56 19.86 27.24
C ASP A 23 -9.04 18.85 28.32
N ASP A 24 -8.46 17.65 28.31
CA ASP A 24 -8.65 16.59 29.29
C ASP A 24 -10.14 16.17 29.45
N VAL A 25 -10.88 16.13 28.35
CA VAL A 25 -12.30 15.74 28.32
C VAL A 25 -12.44 14.27 27.93
N THR A 26 -13.17 13.50 28.72
CA THR A 26 -13.69 12.18 28.32
C THR A 26 -15.18 12.28 28.06
N LEU A 27 -15.60 12.02 26.82
CA LEU A 27 -16.99 11.85 26.41
C LEU A 27 -17.30 10.35 26.33
N ASP A 28 -17.87 9.81 27.41
CA ASP A 28 -18.32 8.43 27.49
C ASP A 28 -19.79 8.36 27.06
N LEU A 29 -20.04 7.73 25.92
CA LEU A 29 -21.37 7.57 25.37
C LEU A 29 -22.19 6.50 26.11
N ASN A 30 -21.57 5.70 26.99
CA ASN A 30 -22.26 4.78 27.91
C ASN A 30 -23.35 3.92 27.25
N HIS A 31 -23.01 3.33 26.11
CA HIS A 31 -23.82 2.51 25.21
C HIS A 31 -25.03 3.21 24.57
N HIS A 32 -25.14 4.53 24.71
CA HIS A 32 -26.17 5.32 24.07
C HIS A 32 -25.81 5.72 22.63
N THR A 33 -26.85 6.16 21.91
CA THR A 33 -26.74 6.65 20.54
C THR A 33 -26.79 8.17 20.51
N ILE A 34 -25.88 8.78 19.75
CA ILE A 34 -26.00 10.17 19.32
C ILE A 34 -26.41 10.19 17.85
N THR A 35 -27.43 10.96 17.51
CA THR A 35 -27.93 11.14 16.14
C THR A 35 -27.82 12.61 15.73
N TYR A 36 -26.86 12.94 14.87
CA TYR A 36 -26.63 14.31 14.40
C TYR A 36 -27.28 14.54 13.04
N ALA A 37 -27.50 15.80 12.65
CA ALA A 37 -28.08 16.17 11.36
C ALA A 37 -29.46 15.53 11.07
N THR A 38 -30.38 15.57 12.04
CA THR A 38 -31.73 14.99 11.86
C THR A 38 -32.63 15.77 10.90
N GLU A 39 -32.28 17.01 10.56
CA GLU A 39 -33.03 17.87 9.63
C GLU A 39 -32.13 18.34 8.49
N LEU A 40 -32.72 18.57 7.32
CA LEU A 40 -32.00 19.03 6.13
C LEU A 40 -31.29 20.36 6.43
N SER A 41 -29.98 20.38 6.26
CA SER A 41 -29.16 21.58 6.41
C SER A 41 -28.26 21.76 5.19
N PRO A 42 -28.00 23.01 4.74
CA PRO A 42 -26.93 23.27 3.79
C PRO A 42 -25.54 23.19 4.43
N ASP A 43 -25.46 23.27 5.75
CA ASP A 43 -24.21 23.30 6.51
C ASP A 43 -23.85 21.91 7.04
N PRO A 44 -22.55 21.59 7.14
CA PRO A 44 -22.12 20.30 7.66
C PRO A 44 -22.27 20.21 9.18
N HIS A 45 -22.68 19.04 9.65
CA HIS A 45 -22.89 18.72 11.06
C HIS A 45 -22.16 17.46 11.47
N TYR A 46 -21.91 17.32 12.77
CA TYR A 46 -21.01 16.32 13.33
C TYR A 46 -21.60 15.62 14.56
N GLY A 47 -21.26 14.35 14.74
CA GLY A 47 -21.52 13.68 16.02
C GLY A 47 -20.72 14.36 17.14
N VAL A 48 -19.40 14.43 16.95
CA VAL A 48 -18.48 15.16 17.83
C VAL A 48 -17.58 16.07 17.00
N LEU A 49 -17.45 17.32 17.43
CA LEU A 49 -16.66 18.36 16.80
C LEU A 49 -15.64 18.96 17.77
N ALA A 50 -14.42 19.18 17.33
CA ALA A 50 -13.47 20.12 17.95
C ALA A 50 -12.76 20.93 16.87
N GLU A 51 -12.90 22.26 16.90
CA GLU A 51 -12.48 23.16 15.81
C GLU A 51 -12.44 24.61 16.30
N ALA A 52 -11.51 25.40 15.79
CA ALA A 52 -11.41 26.81 16.12
C ALA A 52 -12.34 27.68 15.25
N CYS A 53 -12.69 28.86 15.78
CA CYS A 53 -13.68 29.72 15.14
C CYS A 53 -13.24 30.40 13.84
N TRP A 54 -11.95 30.38 13.52
CA TRP A 54 -11.48 30.88 12.24
C TRP A 54 -11.55 29.81 11.13
N ASP A 55 -11.92 28.55 11.44
CA ASP A 55 -11.98 27.50 10.42
C ASP A 55 -13.30 27.67 9.64
N SER A 56 -13.18 28.24 8.45
CA SER A 56 -14.34 28.50 7.60
C SER A 56 -15.00 27.22 7.10
N ALA A 57 -14.34 26.06 7.22
CA ALA A 57 -14.90 24.78 6.83
C ALA A 57 -16.18 24.42 7.60
N VAL A 58 -16.36 24.95 8.81
CA VAL A 58 -17.47 24.64 9.72
C VAL A 58 -18.24 25.86 10.19
N ALA A 59 -18.24 26.93 9.39
CA ALA A 59 -19.11 28.08 9.63
C ALA A 59 -20.53 27.58 9.97
N ALA A 60 -21.12 28.11 11.06
CA ALA A 60 -22.37 27.66 11.71
C ALA A 60 -22.25 26.62 12.85
N ASN A 61 -21.07 26.07 13.13
CA ASN A 61 -20.86 25.18 14.28
C ASN A 61 -20.26 25.89 15.50
N PRO A 62 -20.52 25.42 16.74
CA PRO A 62 -19.82 25.91 17.92
C PRO A 62 -18.32 25.60 17.83
N CYS A 63 -17.50 26.58 18.14
CA CYS A 63 -16.05 26.58 17.88
C CYS A 63 -15.28 27.23 19.03
N GLY A 64 -13.96 27.01 19.11
CA GLY A 64 -13.06 27.74 20.01
C GLY A 64 -12.00 26.85 20.67
N GLY A 65 -11.42 27.33 21.78
CA GLY A 65 -10.68 26.49 22.73
C GLY A 65 -9.57 25.59 22.20
N SER A 66 -9.43 24.43 22.83
CA SER A 66 -8.49 23.35 22.54
C SER A 66 -9.12 22.01 22.91
N ALA A 67 -8.54 20.88 22.51
CA ALA A 67 -9.04 19.55 22.84
C ALA A 67 -7.90 18.54 23.01
N ASP A 68 -6.84 18.92 23.72
CA ASP A 68 -5.78 17.98 24.12
C ASP A 68 -6.37 16.87 25.00
N HIS A 69 -5.94 15.62 24.79
CA HIS A 69 -6.41 14.42 25.51
C HIS A 69 -7.93 14.17 25.45
N LEU A 70 -8.62 14.66 24.40
CA LEU A 70 -10.02 14.30 24.18
C LEU A 70 -10.16 12.79 24.00
N THR A 71 -10.98 12.16 24.82
CA THR A 71 -11.32 10.74 24.73
C THR A 71 -12.79 10.58 24.39
N ILE A 72 -13.12 9.81 23.35
CA ILE A 72 -14.50 9.52 22.92
C ILE A 72 -14.68 8.00 22.91
N GLY A 73 -15.72 7.49 23.58
CA GLY A 73 -15.91 6.05 23.63
C GLY A 73 -17.28 5.51 24.00
N ASN A 74 -17.39 4.19 23.88
CA ASN A 74 -18.48 3.35 24.37
C ASN A 74 -19.88 3.66 23.82
N GLY A 75 -20.07 4.01 22.55
CA GLY A 75 -21.46 4.19 22.06
C GLY A 75 -21.65 4.14 20.56
N THR A 76 -22.79 4.67 20.11
CA THR A 76 -23.11 4.72 18.68
C THR A 76 -23.20 6.17 18.21
N ILE A 77 -22.53 6.49 17.11
CA ILE A 77 -22.59 7.78 16.43
C ILE A 77 -23.26 7.57 15.08
N THR A 78 -24.52 8.00 14.97
CA THR A 78 -25.35 7.82 13.78
C THR A 78 -25.60 9.15 13.10
N GLN A 79 -25.47 9.16 11.78
CA GLN A 79 -25.89 10.30 10.98
C GLN A 79 -27.38 10.22 10.65
N GLY A 80 -28.11 11.31 10.86
CA GLY A 80 -29.49 11.49 10.42
C GLY A 80 -29.61 11.81 8.93
N GLY A 81 -30.82 11.69 8.39
CA GLY A 81 -31.08 11.88 6.95
C GLY A 81 -30.95 13.31 6.44
N GLY A 82 -30.66 14.27 7.31
CA GLY A 82 -30.53 15.70 7.00
C GLY A 82 -29.12 16.19 6.72
N ALA A 83 -28.12 15.30 6.82
CA ALA A 83 -26.72 15.66 6.71
C ALA A 83 -26.34 16.26 5.34
N ALA A 84 -25.72 17.45 5.39
CA ALA A 84 -25.05 18.02 4.24
C ALA A 84 -23.79 17.20 3.87
N PRO A 85 -23.26 17.37 2.65
CA PRO A 85 -21.87 17.00 2.35
C PRO A 85 -20.91 17.47 3.45
N ARG A 86 -19.81 16.74 3.69
CA ARG A 86 -18.76 17.08 4.70
C ARG A 86 -19.18 16.83 6.15
N SER A 87 -20.33 16.22 6.38
CA SER A 87 -20.79 15.82 7.71
C SER A 87 -20.12 14.50 8.14
N HIS A 88 -19.38 14.51 9.23
CA HIS A 88 -18.59 13.37 9.72
C HIS A 88 -19.11 12.88 11.08
N GLY A 89 -18.87 11.61 11.44
CA GLY A 89 -19.17 11.13 12.78
C GLY A 89 -18.33 11.87 13.82
N ILE A 90 -17.01 11.94 13.58
CA ILE A 90 -16.08 12.78 14.33
C ILE A 90 -15.30 13.67 13.36
N ARG A 91 -15.25 14.98 13.67
CA ARG A 91 -14.38 15.93 13.00
C ARG A 91 -13.50 16.64 14.00
N ILE A 92 -12.19 16.58 13.76
CA ILE A 92 -11.20 17.43 14.40
C ILE A 92 -10.61 18.31 13.31
N GLY A 93 -11.08 19.55 13.27
CA GLY A 93 -10.61 20.55 12.32
C GLY A 93 -9.31 21.18 12.79
N GLN A 94 -9.00 22.32 12.20
CA GLN A 94 -7.93 23.15 12.71
C GLN A 94 -8.38 23.72 14.07
N ILE A 95 -7.58 23.53 15.12
CA ILE A 95 -7.84 24.02 16.49
C ILE A 95 -6.52 24.35 17.18
N ASN A 96 -6.54 25.16 18.25
CA ASN A 96 -5.33 25.66 18.90
C ASN A 96 -4.38 24.54 19.36
N ARG A 97 -4.91 23.44 19.92
CA ARG A 97 -4.18 22.22 20.30
C ARG A 97 -5.11 21.01 20.36
N THR A 98 -4.64 19.85 19.90
CA THR A 98 -5.36 18.56 19.87
C THR A 98 -4.39 17.37 19.85
N ASN A 99 -3.50 17.31 20.83
CA ASN A 99 -2.60 16.18 21.03
C ASN A 99 -3.34 15.02 21.72
N PHE A 100 -2.95 13.79 21.40
CA PHE A 100 -3.38 12.60 22.15
C PHE A 100 -4.90 12.37 22.21
N LEU A 101 -5.67 12.72 21.17
CA LEU A 101 -7.07 12.30 21.14
C LEU A 101 -7.16 10.79 20.95
N THR A 102 -8.11 10.20 21.68
CA THR A 102 -8.38 8.76 21.66
C THR A 102 -9.84 8.51 21.31
N VAL A 103 -10.09 7.71 20.27
CA VAL A 103 -11.41 7.21 19.89
C VAL A 103 -11.41 5.69 20.09
N HIS A 104 -12.03 5.22 21.17
CA HIS A 104 -11.91 3.81 21.58
C HIS A 104 -13.18 3.27 22.26
N GLY A 105 -13.16 2.00 22.66
CA GLY A 105 -14.24 1.41 23.45
C GLY A 105 -15.41 0.93 22.60
N HIS A 106 -15.14 0.41 21.40
CA HIS A 106 -16.14 -0.22 20.53
C HIS A 106 -17.25 0.74 20.07
N ASN A 107 -16.87 1.97 19.68
CA ASN A 107 -17.85 2.86 19.08
C ASN A 107 -18.35 2.27 17.75
N ARG A 108 -19.64 2.47 17.47
CA ARG A 108 -20.25 2.18 16.18
C ARG A 108 -20.55 3.46 15.43
N PHE A 109 -19.98 3.64 14.25
CA PHE A 109 -20.25 4.76 13.36
C PHE A 109 -21.17 4.31 12.24
N ASN A 110 -22.31 5.00 12.07
CA ASN A 110 -23.21 4.81 10.94
C ASN A 110 -23.23 6.10 10.11
N ASN A 111 -22.31 6.20 9.16
CA ASN A 111 -22.18 7.38 8.31
C ASN A 111 -22.98 7.19 7.01
N GLN A 112 -24.01 8.00 6.83
CA GLN A 112 -24.96 7.91 5.71
C GLN A 112 -24.65 8.91 4.60
N VAL A 113 -23.53 9.64 4.66
CA VAL A 113 -23.14 10.57 3.61
C VAL A 113 -22.97 9.78 2.33
N THR A 114 -23.69 10.21 1.30
CA THR A 114 -23.62 9.64 -0.04
C THR A 114 -23.16 10.65 -1.09
N THR A 115 -23.04 11.92 -0.72
CA THR A 115 -22.59 13.01 -1.58
C THR A 115 -21.53 13.86 -0.90
N ILE A 116 -20.51 14.27 -1.64
CA ILE A 116 -19.44 15.15 -1.16
C ILE A 116 -19.29 16.35 -2.10
N ALA A 117 -18.71 17.46 -1.62
CA ALA A 117 -18.49 18.64 -2.45
C ALA A 117 -17.11 18.62 -3.12
N ASP A 118 -16.09 18.18 -2.39
CA ASP A 118 -14.71 18.08 -2.87
C ASP A 118 -14.06 16.77 -2.44
N ARG A 119 -13.70 15.95 -3.43
CA ARG A 119 -12.98 14.70 -3.21
C ARG A 119 -11.54 14.91 -2.73
N HIS A 120 -10.89 16.01 -3.12
CA HIS A 120 -9.50 16.23 -2.75
C HIS A 120 -9.36 16.54 -1.26
N ALA A 121 -10.44 17.00 -0.63
CA ALA A 121 -10.49 17.27 0.79
C ALA A 121 -10.88 16.04 1.64
N ILE A 122 -11.20 14.88 1.07
CA ILE A 122 -11.64 13.67 1.81
C ILE A 122 -12.86 13.97 2.71
N GLU A 123 -13.93 14.45 2.09
CA GLU A 123 -15.13 14.98 2.77
C GLU A 123 -16.17 13.92 3.13
N GLY A 124 -15.99 12.69 2.65
CA GLY A 124 -16.86 11.55 2.95
C GLY A 124 -16.31 10.57 3.98
N ALA A 125 -15.30 10.94 4.77
CA ALA A 125 -14.75 10.09 5.84
C ALA A 125 -15.72 9.97 7.04
N SER A 126 -15.69 8.86 7.77
CA SER A 126 -16.46 8.68 9.01
C SER A 126 -15.78 9.32 10.22
N ILE A 127 -14.46 9.18 10.32
CA ILE A 127 -13.62 9.88 11.30
C ILE A 127 -12.59 10.72 10.52
N LYS A 128 -12.55 12.02 10.78
CA LYS A 128 -11.64 12.94 10.10
C LYS A 128 -10.84 13.79 11.07
N LEU A 129 -9.53 13.54 11.14
CA LEU A 129 -8.55 14.32 11.89
C LEU A 129 -7.72 15.16 10.91
N ALA A 130 -8.24 16.33 10.53
CA ALA A 130 -7.67 17.14 9.44
C ALA A 130 -6.49 18.01 9.87
N SER A 131 -6.39 18.35 11.15
CA SER A 131 -5.34 19.20 11.70
C SER A 131 -5.11 18.91 13.18
N ALA A 132 -5.10 17.63 13.54
CA ALA A 132 -4.84 17.20 14.91
C ALA A 132 -3.33 17.17 15.21
N GLY A 133 -2.98 17.37 16.49
CA GLY A 133 -1.62 17.21 16.99
C GLY A 133 -1.15 15.75 16.99
N PRO A 134 0.09 15.44 17.39
CA PRO A 134 0.58 14.07 17.44
C PRO A 134 -0.12 13.16 18.46
N GLY A 135 0.12 11.85 18.32
CA GLY A 135 -0.18 10.85 19.34
C GLY A 135 -1.64 10.40 19.40
N GLN A 136 -2.37 10.53 18.30
CA GLN A 136 -3.77 10.12 18.21
C GLN A 136 -3.90 8.60 18.23
N ALA A 137 -5.00 8.09 18.81
CA ALA A 137 -5.32 6.67 18.79
C ALA A 137 -6.78 6.45 18.37
N ILE A 138 -7.01 5.60 17.37
CA ILE A 138 -8.33 5.19 16.92
C ILE A 138 -8.39 3.67 16.98
N ASP A 139 -8.97 3.13 18.05
CA ASP A 139 -8.85 1.71 18.40
C ASP A 139 -10.20 1.02 18.60
N GLY A 140 -10.36 -0.16 18.02
CA GLY A 140 -11.45 -1.07 18.36
C GLY A 140 -12.84 -0.64 17.91
N ASN A 141 -12.98 0.23 16.90
CA ASN A 141 -14.27 0.76 16.46
C ASN A 141 -14.90 -0.06 15.33
N VAL A 142 -16.23 0.04 15.17
CA VAL A 142 -16.97 -0.47 14.00
C VAL A 142 -17.43 0.72 13.16
N ILE A 143 -16.97 0.81 11.92
CA ILE A 143 -17.23 1.93 11.03
C ILE A 143 -18.02 1.43 9.82
N GLU A 144 -19.25 1.90 9.67
CA GLU A 144 -20.11 1.57 8.54
C GLU A 144 -20.47 2.82 7.75
N GLY A 145 -20.36 2.70 6.42
CA GLY A 145 -20.60 3.80 5.50
C GLY A 145 -19.46 4.82 5.45
N GLY A 146 -19.76 6.00 4.93
CA GLY A 146 -18.77 6.98 4.46
C GLY A 146 -18.55 6.87 2.96
N ALA A 147 -18.92 7.93 2.22
CA ALA A 147 -18.83 8.01 0.77
C ALA A 147 -17.40 8.08 0.23
N GLN A 148 -16.42 8.36 1.08
CA GLN A 148 -15.04 8.61 0.67
C GLN A 148 -14.00 8.04 1.65
N GLY A 149 -14.43 7.38 2.73
CA GLY A 149 -13.49 6.61 3.54
C GLY A 149 -13.95 6.30 4.93
N GLY A 150 -13.18 5.46 5.61
CA GLY A 150 -13.39 5.16 7.03
C GLY A 150 -12.72 6.22 7.91
N ILE A 151 -11.39 6.20 7.94
CA ILE A 151 -10.57 6.96 8.86
C ILE A 151 -9.55 7.78 8.09
N TYR A 152 -9.63 9.10 8.24
CA TYR A 152 -8.66 10.05 7.70
C TYR A 152 -7.90 10.75 8.83
N SER A 153 -6.57 10.76 8.76
CA SER A 153 -5.74 11.46 9.74
C SER A 153 -4.49 12.06 9.09
N THR A 154 -4.27 13.36 9.32
CA THR A 154 -3.01 14.05 9.00
C THR A 154 -2.13 14.29 10.24
N ALA A 155 -2.52 13.75 11.40
CA ALA A 155 -1.76 13.85 12.63
C ALA A 155 -0.53 12.91 12.62
N PRO A 156 0.70 13.40 12.89
CA PRO A 156 1.88 12.55 13.00
C PRO A 156 1.76 11.53 14.14
N GLY A 157 2.22 10.31 13.92
CA GLY A 157 2.23 9.28 14.97
C GLY A 157 0.84 8.75 15.33
N THR A 158 -0.20 9.01 14.55
CA THR A 158 -1.52 8.41 14.76
C THR A 158 -1.44 6.89 14.65
N THR A 159 -2.01 6.19 15.63
CA THR A 159 -2.21 4.75 15.63
C THR A 159 -3.68 4.43 15.33
N ILE A 160 -3.91 3.54 14.35
CA ILE A 160 -5.23 3.11 13.92
C ILE A 160 -5.28 1.59 14.04
N SER A 161 -5.94 1.06 15.07
CA SER A 161 -5.85 -0.36 15.39
C SER A 161 -7.17 -1.06 15.65
N ASN A 162 -7.24 -2.35 15.32
CA ASN A 162 -8.34 -3.22 15.70
C ASN A 162 -9.75 -2.74 15.25
N ASN A 163 -9.83 -1.90 14.22
CA ASN A 163 -11.11 -1.39 13.72
C ASN A 163 -11.72 -2.36 12.70
N GLN A 164 -13.05 -2.44 12.67
CA GLN A 164 -13.82 -3.06 11.60
C GLN A 164 -14.35 -1.96 10.69
N ILE A 165 -13.93 -1.94 9.43
CA ILE A 165 -14.26 -0.85 8.51
C ILE A 165 -15.01 -1.41 7.30
N ARG A 166 -16.23 -0.92 7.10
CA ARG A 166 -17.18 -1.34 6.08
C ARG A 166 -17.75 -0.13 5.35
N GLN A 167 -16.87 0.75 4.86
CA GLN A 167 -17.27 1.96 4.14
C GLN A 167 -17.96 1.63 2.80
N ASN A 168 -18.66 2.60 2.23
CA ASN A 168 -19.34 2.45 0.95
C ASN A 168 -18.94 3.62 0.03
N GLY A 169 -17.76 3.49 -0.56
CA GLY A 169 -17.16 4.45 -1.47
C GLY A 169 -18.08 4.78 -2.63
N ARG A 170 -18.23 6.08 -2.90
CA ARG A 170 -19.00 6.65 -4.02
C ARG A 170 -18.21 7.67 -4.82
N TYR A 171 -17.00 7.98 -4.38
CA TYR A 171 -16.12 8.96 -4.99
C TYR A 171 -14.72 8.39 -4.98
N SER A 172 -13.86 8.84 -5.88
CA SER A 172 -12.47 8.39 -5.81
C SER A 172 -11.79 8.97 -4.58
N ASN A 173 -10.66 8.36 -4.29
CA ASN A 173 -9.97 8.38 -2.99
C ASN A 173 -10.94 7.91 -1.93
N ASP A 174 -11.27 6.62 -1.87
CA ASP A 174 -12.25 5.99 -1.00
C ASP A 174 -11.65 4.86 -0.14
N PHE A 175 -10.52 5.17 0.46
CA PHE A 175 -9.80 4.25 1.33
C PHE A 175 -10.48 4.09 2.69
N GLY A 176 -10.42 2.87 3.23
CA GLY A 176 -10.78 2.60 4.60
C GLY A 176 -9.91 3.38 5.57
N ILE A 177 -8.61 3.49 5.28
CA ILE A 177 -7.63 4.21 6.11
C ILE A 177 -6.67 5.04 5.24
N TYR A 178 -6.44 6.29 5.64
CA TYR A 178 -5.42 7.17 5.09
C TYR A 178 -4.24 7.33 6.05
N LEU A 179 -3.06 6.82 5.68
CA LEU A 179 -1.78 7.00 6.38
C LEU A 179 -0.98 8.15 5.74
N TRP A 180 -1.48 9.37 5.91
CA TRP A 180 -1.02 10.58 5.23
C TRP A 180 -0.08 11.47 6.06
N ALA A 181 0.35 11.01 7.24
CA ALA A 181 1.31 11.73 8.07
C ALA A 181 2.49 10.84 8.49
N THR A 182 3.56 11.51 8.92
CA THR A 182 4.79 10.86 9.38
C THR A 182 4.53 9.94 10.57
N LYS A 183 5.14 8.73 10.55
CA LYS A 183 5.13 7.73 11.62
C LYS A 183 3.73 7.23 12.02
N GLN A 184 2.75 7.32 11.14
CA GLN A 184 1.44 6.72 11.39
C GLN A 184 1.47 5.21 11.25
N GLN A 185 0.59 4.53 12.00
CA GLN A 185 0.51 3.07 11.98
C GLN A 185 -0.94 2.62 11.83
N ALA A 186 -1.18 1.63 10.98
CA ALA A 186 -2.45 0.91 10.91
C ALA A 186 -2.22 -0.59 11.12
N PHE A 187 -2.80 -1.18 12.17
CA PHE A 187 -2.64 -2.62 12.41
C PHE A 187 -3.82 -3.33 13.05
N GLY A 188 -3.93 -4.64 12.80
CA GLY A 188 -5.02 -5.46 13.35
C GLY A 188 -6.41 -5.07 12.85
N ASN A 189 -6.52 -4.23 11.82
CA ASN A 189 -7.81 -3.79 11.29
C ASN A 189 -8.41 -4.86 10.37
N ASN A 190 -9.73 -4.98 10.36
CA ASN A 190 -10.49 -5.72 9.38
C ASN A 190 -11.20 -4.74 8.45
N ILE A 191 -10.73 -4.63 7.20
CA ILE A 191 -11.20 -3.65 6.22
C ILE A 191 -11.90 -4.40 5.09
N ALA A 192 -13.22 -4.29 5.04
CA ALA A 192 -14.06 -4.97 4.07
C ALA A 192 -15.16 -4.03 3.54
N PRO A 193 -14.80 -3.00 2.74
CA PRO A 193 -15.78 -2.07 2.19
C PRO A 193 -16.90 -2.79 1.43
N VAL A 194 -18.07 -2.15 1.38
CA VAL A 194 -19.12 -2.48 0.40
C VAL A 194 -18.63 -2.15 -1.02
N SER A 195 -18.04 -0.98 -1.16
CA SER A 195 -17.26 -0.52 -2.31
C SER A 195 -16.14 0.36 -1.77
N GLY A 196 -14.95 0.23 -2.35
CA GLY A 196 -13.82 1.10 -2.09
C GLY A 196 -12.55 0.32 -1.79
N ARG A 197 -11.61 1.01 -1.16
CA ARG A 197 -10.22 0.58 -1.08
C ARG A 197 -9.76 0.38 0.36
N GLY A 198 -8.62 -0.28 0.53
CA GLY A 198 -8.10 -0.65 1.84
C GLY A 198 -7.34 0.51 2.48
N ILE A 199 -6.01 0.47 2.42
CA ILE A 199 -5.13 1.44 3.07
C ILE A 199 -4.35 2.21 2.00
N GLN A 200 -4.34 3.54 2.09
CA GLN A 200 -3.40 4.36 1.34
C GLN A 200 -2.27 4.82 2.25
N VAL A 201 -1.04 4.52 1.84
CA VAL A 201 0.22 4.98 2.44
C VAL A 201 0.73 6.11 1.57
N GLY A 202 0.70 7.36 2.05
CA GLY A 202 1.01 8.50 1.17
C GLY A 202 1.52 9.78 1.82
N GLY A 203 1.99 10.70 0.98
CA GLY A 203 2.57 12.01 1.30
C GLY A 203 1.59 13.18 1.43
N ASN A 204 0.28 12.96 1.53
CA ASN A 204 -0.73 14.03 1.60
C ASN A 204 -0.55 15.07 0.45
N CYS A 205 -0.28 14.61 -0.77
CA CYS A 205 0.11 15.50 -1.88
C CYS A 205 -1.09 16.15 -2.59
N PHE A 206 -2.29 16.07 -2.02
CA PHE A 206 -3.49 16.72 -2.56
C PHE A 206 -3.58 18.22 -2.22
N SER A 207 -2.83 18.68 -1.21
CA SER A 207 -2.75 20.11 -0.89
C SER A 207 -1.61 20.77 -1.67
N LYS A 208 -1.76 22.05 -2.01
CA LYS A 208 -0.74 22.86 -2.73
C LYS A 208 0.67 22.81 -2.12
N ASN A 209 0.78 22.35 -0.87
CA ASN A 209 2.03 22.14 -0.15
C ASN A 209 2.15 20.66 0.23
N CYS A 210 2.65 19.82 -0.68
CA CYS A 210 3.00 18.43 -0.40
C CYS A 210 3.78 18.35 0.93
N GLN A 211 3.22 17.65 1.91
CA GLN A 211 3.89 17.45 3.19
C GLN A 211 4.57 16.10 3.15
N ALA A 212 5.89 16.09 2.91
CA ALA A 212 6.67 14.86 2.96
C ALA A 212 6.33 14.07 4.23
N SER A 213 5.87 12.84 4.05
CA SER A 213 5.58 11.91 5.12
C SER A 213 6.62 10.79 5.11
N SER A 214 6.98 10.32 6.31
CA SER A 214 7.96 9.26 6.42
C SER A 214 7.65 8.28 7.53
N GLY A 215 8.01 7.00 7.32
CA GLY A 215 7.98 5.98 8.36
C GLY A 215 6.59 5.47 8.72
N GLN A 216 5.63 5.54 7.80
CA GLN A 216 4.33 4.91 8.00
C GLN A 216 4.44 3.39 8.00
N SER A 217 3.57 2.71 8.73
CA SER A 217 3.50 1.25 8.73
C SER A 217 2.07 0.73 8.68
N ALA A 218 1.74 -0.06 7.65
CA ALA A 218 0.49 -0.82 7.58
C ALA A 218 0.83 -2.30 7.83
N HIS A 219 0.39 -2.88 8.95
CA HIS A 219 0.75 -4.26 9.26
C HIS A 219 -0.31 -5.08 9.96
N ASP A 220 -0.25 -6.41 9.81
CA ASP A 220 -1.17 -7.34 10.48
C ASP A 220 -2.66 -7.02 10.24
N ASN A 221 -3.01 -6.44 9.08
CA ASN A 221 -4.39 -6.14 8.71
C ASN A 221 -5.00 -7.26 7.87
N GLN A 222 -6.31 -7.48 8.02
CA GLN A 222 -7.12 -8.29 7.13
C GLN A 222 -7.90 -7.36 6.20
N ILE A 223 -7.60 -7.39 4.90
CA ILE A 223 -8.15 -6.46 3.91
C ILE A 223 -8.84 -7.26 2.81
N SER A 224 -10.12 -7.00 2.57
CA SER A 224 -10.90 -7.60 1.49
C SER A 224 -11.68 -6.52 0.76
N VAL A 225 -11.15 -6.02 -0.35
CA VAL A 225 -11.70 -4.87 -1.07
C VAL A 225 -12.41 -5.28 -2.37
N THR A 226 -13.46 -4.56 -2.71
CA THR A 226 -14.16 -4.59 -4.00
C THR A 226 -14.46 -3.15 -4.35
N GLU A 227 -14.38 -2.78 -5.62
CA GLU A 227 -14.89 -1.51 -6.12
C GLU A 227 -16.04 -1.78 -7.07
N LEU A 228 -17.17 -1.12 -6.82
CA LEU A 228 -18.37 -1.23 -7.62
C LEU A 228 -18.45 -0.08 -8.62
N ARG A 229 -19.21 -0.27 -9.69
CA ARG A 229 -19.47 0.77 -10.68
C ARG A 229 -20.49 1.81 -10.19
N GLN A 230 -20.19 2.45 -9.07
CA GLN A 230 -20.98 3.51 -8.44
C GLN A 230 -20.15 4.76 -8.13
N ASN A 231 -18.87 4.75 -8.49
CA ASN A 231 -17.99 5.89 -8.28
C ASN A 231 -18.47 7.08 -9.13
N CYS A 232 -18.38 8.27 -8.55
CA CYS A 232 -18.66 9.56 -9.15
C CYS A 232 -17.32 10.30 -9.35
N ASP A 233 -16.54 9.95 -10.39
CA ASP A 233 -15.28 10.64 -10.67
C ASP A 233 -14.82 10.72 -12.15
N TYR A 234 -13.81 11.57 -12.40
CA TYR A 234 -12.93 11.76 -13.57
C TYR A 234 -13.50 12.29 -14.90
N SER A 235 -14.80 12.54 -15.04
CA SER A 235 -15.24 13.40 -16.14
C SER A 235 -14.95 14.87 -15.80
N ALA A 236 -14.47 15.66 -16.77
CA ALA A 236 -14.30 17.10 -16.60
C ALA A 236 -15.61 17.73 -16.07
N GLY A 237 -15.59 18.15 -14.80
CA GLY A 237 -16.76 18.69 -14.10
C GLY A 237 -17.51 17.73 -13.16
N GLY A 238 -16.99 16.52 -12.87
CA GLY A 238 -17.50 15.64 -11.82
C GLY A 238 -18.90 15.06 -12.04
N LYS A 239 -19.36 14.98 -13.30
CA LYS A 239 -20.77 14.62 -13.64
C LYS A 239 -21.00 13.13 -13.91
N ALA A 240 -19.93 12.36 -14.10
CA ALA A 240 -20.02 10.94 -14.42
C ALA A 240 -20.09 10.16 -13.12
N CYS A 241 -21.30 9.76 -12.75
CA CYS A 241 -21.55 8.76 -11.72
C CYS A 241 -21.81 7.40 -12.35
N ASN A 242 -21.69 6.35 -11.54
CA ASN A 242 -21.82 4.96 -11.98
C ASN A 242 -20.75 4.56 -12.99
N VAL A 243 -19.50 4.92 -12.66
CA VAL A 243 -18.30 4.48 -13.36
C VAL A 243 -17.38 3.74 -12.39
N CYS A 244 -16.43 2.98 -12.94
CA CYS A 244 -15.32 2.48 -12.16
C CYS A 244 -14.30 3.60 -11.96
N GLN A 245 -13.67 3.62 -10.80
CA GLN A 245 -12.45 4.39 -10.65
C GLN A 245 -11.37 3.81 -11.58
N PRO A 246 -10.54 4.64 -12.24
CA PRO A 246 -9.34 4.18 -12.92
C PRO A 246 -8.48 3.29 -12.00
N GLY A 247 -8.14 2.09 -12.47
CA GLY A 247 -7.41 1.05 -11.74
C GLY A 247 -8.23 0.27 -10.69
N GLY A 248 -9.43 0.74 -10.36
CA GLY A 248 -10.42 0.03 -9.55
C GLY A 248 -10.07 -0.10 -8.06
N ALA A 249 -10.22 -1.30 -7.49
CA ALA A 249 -10.02 -1.56 -6.06
C ALA A 249 -8.54 -1.76 -5.71
N TYR A 250 -8.05 -1.09 -4.67
CA TYR A 250 -6.70 -1.28 -4.14
C TYR A 250 -6.74 -1.81 -2.71
N GLY A 251 -6.01 -2.87 -2.44
CA GLY A 251 -5.85 -3.40 -1.08
C GLY A 251 -4.96 -2.49 -0.24
N ILE A 252 -3.69 -2.36 -0.63
CA ILE A 252 -2.77 -1.36 -0.09
C ILE A 252 -2.20 -0.56 -1.27
N GLN A 253 -2.17 0.76 -1.16
CA GLN A 253 -1.53 1.65 -2.13
C GLN A 253 -0.40 2.45 -1.50
N PHE A 254 0.78 2.43 -2.11
CA PHE A 254 1.84 3.43 -1.90
C PHE A 254 1.68 4.55 -2.93
N ASP A 255 1.55 5.77 -2.44
CA ASP A 255 1.24 6.94 -3.25
C ASP A 255 1.96 8.19 -2.74
N ASP A 256 1.89 9.27 -3.53
CA ASP A 256 2.26 10.62 -3.09
C ASP A 256 3.67 10.74 -2.49
N SER A 257 4.62 9.89 -2.89
CA SER A 257 6.02 9.93 -2.45
C SER A 257 6.23 9.86 -0.92
N ALA A 258 5.46 9.01 -0.22
CA ALA A 258 5.82 8.60 1.14
C ALA A 258 7.25 8.05 1.16
N THR A 259 7.99 8.14 2.28
CA THR A 259 9.37 7.64 2.35
C THR A 259 9.57 6.73 3.54
N LYS A 260 10.40 5.69 3.40
CA LYS A 260 10.67 4.70 4.48
C LYS A 260 9.37 4.09 5.03
N ALA A 261 8.32 4.05 4.23
CA ALA A 261 7.06 3.46 4.62
C ALA A 261 7.11 1.94 4.42
N THR A 262 6.38 1.21 5.25
CA THR A 262 6.45 -0.25 5.29
C THR A 262 5.05 -0.87 5.30
N ALA A 263 4.88 -1.97 4.58
CA ALA A 263 3.70 -2.82 4.69
C ALA A 263 4.13 -4.25 5.04
N TYR A 264 3.65 -4.83 6.15
CA TYR A 264 4.06 -6.20 6.52
C TYR A 264 3.02 -7.04 7.26
N GLY A 265 3.07 -8.36 7.11
CA GLY A 265 2.14 -9.26 7.82
C GLY A 265 0.66 -9.09 7.44
N ASN A 266 0.34 -8.34 6.38
CA ASN A 266 -1.04 -8.13 5.95
C ASN A 266 -1.54 -9.32 5.13
N THR A 267 -2.83 -9.62 5.26
CA THR A 267 -3.56 -10.51 4.34
C THR A 267 -4.54 -9.69 3.53
N VAL A 268 -4.32 -9.61 2.23
CA VAL A 268 -5.03 -8.73 1.31
C VAL A 268 -5.69 -9.54 0.21
N THR A 269 -7.00 -9.36 0.02
CA THR A 269 -7.77 -9.89 -1.10
C THR A 269 -8.45 -8.74 -1.84
N ALA A 270 -7.99 -8.46 -3.06
CA ALA A 270 -8.65 -7.53 -3.97
C ALA A 270 -9.56 -8.31 -4.93
N LYS A 271 -10.79 -7.83 -5.10
CA LYS A 271 -11.84 -8.53 -5.85
C LYS A 271 -12.21 -7.70 -7.07
N ALA A 272 -11.86 -8.22 -8.25
CA ALA A 272 -12.25 -7.66 -9.52
C ALA A 272 -13.65 -8.17 -9.88
N GLU A 273 -14.66 -7.34 -9.61
CA GLU A 273 -16.05 -7.63 -9.93
C GLU A 273 -16.48 -6.72 -11.10
N ASP A 274 -17.07 -5.56 -10.81
CA ASP A 274 -17.42 -4.60 -11.84
C ASP A 274 -16.21 -3.82 -12.35
N CYS A 275 -15.22 -3.62 -11.48
CA CYS A 275 -14.04 -2.80 -11.70
C CYS A 275 -12.77 -3.61 -11.48
N ASP A 276 -11.67 -3.14 -12.06
CA ASP A 276 -10.35 -3.76 -11.87
C ASP A 276 -9.97 -3.82 -10.38
N ALA A 277 -9.01 -4.66 -10.03
CA ALA A 277 -8.58 -4.84 -8.66
C ALA A 277 -7.09 -5.16 -8.58
N GLN A 278 -6.44 -4.54 -7.59
CA GLN A 278 -5.02 -4.65 -7.30
C GLN A 278 -4.80 -4.88 -5.81
N ALA A 279 -4.10 -5.95 -5.44
CA ALA A 279 -3.88 -6.24 -4.02
C ALA A 279 -2.81 -5.31 -3.42
N LEU A 280 -1.68 -5.14 -4.09
CA LEU A 280 -0.70 -4.08 -3.84
C LEU A 280 -0.61 -3.15 -5.05
N ARG A 281 -0.69 -1.85 -4.79
CA ARG A 281 -0.54 -0.78 -5.79
C ARG A 281 0.63 0.13 -5.41
N ILE A 282 1.48 0.45 -6.37
CA ILE A 282 2.55 1.46 -6.22
C ILE A 282 2.34 2.50 -7.33
N THR A 283 1.82 3.68 -7.00
CA THR A 283 1.63 4.80 -7.96
C THR A 283 2.68 5.88 -7.83
N SER A 284 3.27 5.98 -6.64
CA SER A 284 4.41 6.83 -6.36
C SER A 284 5.00 6.35 -5.05
N ASN A 285 6.29 6.05 -5.05
CA ASN A 285 7.04 5.68 -3.85
C ASN A 285 8.19 6.65 -3.63
N GLY A 286 8.57 6.82 -2.37
CA GLY A 286 9.77 7.52 -1.97
C GLY A 286 10.90 6.56 -1.63
N GLU A 287 12.02 7.15 -1.22
CA GLU A 287 13.21 6.40 -0.83
C GLU A 287 12.93 5.49 0.38
N GLY A 288 13.29 4.22 0.25
CA GLY A 288 13.22 3.24 1.34
C GLY A 288 11.83 2.64 1.59
N ASP A 289 10.85 2.91 0.74
CA ASP A 289 9.55 2.24 0.81
C ASP A 289 9.69 0.74 0.53
N SER A 290 8.98 -0.07 1.31
CA SER A 290 9.06 -1.53 1.20
C SER A 290 7.81 -2.26 1.65
N SER A 291 7.71 -3.53 1.23
CA SER A 291 6.76 -4.50 1.76
C SER A 291 7.47 -5.80 2.14
N HIS A 292 6.99 -6.49 3.17
CA HIS A 292 7.48 -7.84 3.48
C HIS A 292 6.51 -8.74 4.23
N ASP A 293 6.61 -10.05 4.01
CA ASP A 293 5.83 -11.08 4.70
C ASP A 293 4.29 -10.86 4.61
N ASN A 294 3.79 -10.30 3.49
CA ASN A 294 2.38 -10.13 3.21
C ASN A 294 1.85 -11.21 2.25
N VAL A 295 0.52 -11.36 2.23
CA VAL A 295 -0.20 -12.15 1.23
C VAL A 295 -1.12 -11.24 0.44
N TYR A 296 -0.82 -11.04 -0.85
CA TYR A 296 -1.54 -10.22 -1.79
C TYR A 296 -2.22 -11.10 -2.85
N VAL A 297 -3.54 -11.20 -2.78
CA VAL A 297 -4.35 -11.96 -3.74
C VAL A 297 -5.29 -11.02 -4.47
N ALA A 298 -5.25 -11.02 -5.80
CA ALA A 298 -6.28 -10.39 -6.63
C ALA A 298 -7.01 -11.45 -7.44
N ARG A 299 -8.34 -11.44 -7.37
CA ARG A 299 -9.17 -12.47 -8.01
C ARG A 299 -10.40 -11.90 -8.68
N HIS A 300 -10.89 -12.59 -9.70
CA HIS A 300 -12.19 -12.29 -10.28
C HIS A 300 -13.31 -12.72 -9.35
N ILE A 301 -14.36 -11.90 -9.31
CA ILE A 301 -15.65 -12.25 -8.75
C ILE A 301 -16.62 -12.29 -9.91
N ASN A 302 -16.94 -13.51 -10.35
CA ASN A 302 -17.68 -13.82 -11.58
C ASN A 302 -16.86 -13.63 -12.87
N SER A 303 -17.41 -14.09 -14.00
CA SER A 303 -16.78 -13.96 -15.32
C SER A 303 -16.94 -12.54 -15.87
N THR A 304 -16.16 -11.61 -15.33
CA THR A 304 -16.20 -10.18 -15.67
C THR A 304 -15.04 -9.79 -16.58
N SER A 305 -15.15 -8.67 -17.31
CA SER A 305 -14.03 -8.12 -18.10
C SER A 305 -12.98 -7.39 -17.25
N ALA A 306 -13.30 -7.16 -15.96
CA ALA A 306 -12.40 -6.52 -15.00
C ALA A 306 -11.10 -7.30 -14.81
N LYS A 307 -10.02 -6.60 -14.50
CA LYS A 307 -8.69 -7.17 -14.31
C LYS A 307 -8.32 -7.35 -12.85
N ALA A 308 -7.69 -8.47 -12.53
CA ALA A 308 -7.28 -8.86 -11.19
C ALA A 308 -5.75 -9.05 -11.12
N TRP A 309 -5.04 -8.02 -10.68
CA TRP A 309 -3.57 -8.01 -10.60
C TRP A 309 -3.07 -8.09 -9.16
N ALA A 310 -2.14 -8.98 -8.84
CA ALA A 310 -1.67 -9.07 -7.46
C ALA A 310 -0.83 -7.84 -7.07
N LEU A 311 0.07 -7.44 -7.97
CA LEU A 311 0.90 -6.25 -7.87
C LEU A 311 0.71 -5.38 -9.11
N GLY A 312 0.40 -4.10 -8.93
CA GLY A 312 0.41 -3.12 -10.01
C GLY A 312 1.31 -1.93 -9.72
N LEU A 313 2.01 -1.45 -10.76
CA LEU A 313 2.97 -0.36 -10.67
C LEU A 313 2.69 0.73 -11.71
N GLU A 314 2.70 1.98 -11.26
CA GLU A 314 2.61 3.20 -12.04
C GLU A 314 3.62 4.18 -11.43
N VAL A 315 4.48 4.82 -12.23
CA VAL A 315 5.40 5.89 -11.79
C VAL A 315 6.03 5.58 -10.43
N ALA A 316 6.79 4.49 -10.37
CA ALA A 316 7.68 4.23 -9.24
C ALA A 316 9.01 4.96 -9.52
N PRO A 317 9.21 6.23 -9.10
CA PRO A 317 10.44 6.97 -9.40
C PRO A 317 11.64 6.46 -8.60
N ASN A 318 11.39 5.73 -7.52
CA ASN A 318 12.40 5.18 -6.64
C ASN A 318 12.31 3.66 -6.64
N LEU A 319 13.37 2.99 -6.20
CA LEU A 319 13.36 1.56 -6.01
C LEU A 319 12.40 1.17 -4.87
N PHE A 320 11.40 0.35 -5.17
CA PHE A 320 10.56 -0.30 -4.16
C PHE A 320 11.06 -1.73 -3.90
N THR A 321 11.17 -2.13 -2.64
CA THR A 321 11.62 -3.49 -2.28
C THR A 321 10.50 -4.29 -1.60
N SER A 322 10.19 -5.45 -2.15
CA SER A 322 9.31 -6.46 -1.58
C SER A 322 10.13 -7.68 -1.13
N THR A 323 9.91 -8.17 0.09
CA THR A 323 10.67 -9.33 0.64
C THR A 323 9.73 -10.39 1.23
N ASN A 324 9.85 -11.65 0.82
CA ASN A 324 9.01 -12.75 1.29
C ASN A 324 7.49 -12.53 1.10
N ASP A 325 7.07 -11.61 0.23
CA ASP A 325 5.65 -11.41 -0.07
C ASP A 325 5.13 -12.51 -1.01
N VAL A 326 3.85 -12.82 -0.88
CA VAL A 326 3.12 -13.73 -1.78
C VAL A 326 2.18 -12.90 -2.66
N PHE A 327 2.32 -13.02 -3.98
CA PHE A 327 1.50 -12.33 -4.98
C PHE A 327 0.76 -13.36 -5.83
N ILE A 328 -0.57 -13.34 -5.84
CA ILE A 328 -1.40 -14.26 -6.64
C ILE A 328 -2.45 -13.45 -7.40
N GLY A 329 -2.48 -13.57 -8.74
CA GLY A 329 -3.37 -12.79 -9.60
C GLY A 329 -4.06 -13.62 -10.68
N ASP A 330 -5.34 -13.38 -10.93
CA ASP A 330 -6.11 -14.03 -11.99
C ASP A 330 -5.85 -13.41 -13.38
N SER A 331 -5.56 -12.11 -13.49
CA SER A 331 -5.23 -11.47 -14.78
C SER A 331 -3.72 -11.43 -15.04
N ALA A 332 -2.92 -11.01 -14.07
CA ALA A 332 -1.47 -11.18 -14.05
C ALA A 332 -0.96 -11.12 -12.62
N THR A 333 0.23 -11.68 -12.36
CA THR A 333 0.83 -11.56 -11.03
C THR A 333 1.42 -10.16 -10.83
N VAL A 334 2.22 -9.70 -11.79
CA VAL A 334 2.82 -8.36 -11.81
C VAL A 334 2.31 -7.62 -13.04
N HIS A 335 1.81 -6.40 -12.84
CA HIS A 335 1.36 -5.53 -13.92
C HIS A 335 2.06 -4.18 -13.83
N VAL A 336 2.59 -3.70 -14.95
CA VAL A 336 3.12 -2.33 -15.07
C VAL A 336 2.24 -1.54 -16.02
N ASP A 337 1.68 -0.47 -15.48
CA ASP A 337 0.71 0.37 -16.14
C ASP A 337 1.34 1.20 -17.26
N TRP A 338 0.49 1.98 -17.95
CA TRP A 338 0.90 2.85 -19.04
C TRP A 338 2.08 3.76 -18.69
N GLN A 339 2.14 4.32 -17.48
CA GLN A 339 3.15 5.32 -17.14
C GLN A 339 4.55 4.72 -16.88
N GLY A 340 4.69 3.39 -16.86
CA GLY A 340 5.96 2.71 -16.60
C GLY A 340 6.38 2.75 -15.13
N ALA A 341 7.61 2.33 -14.86
CA ALA A 341 8.20 2.23 -13.54
C ALA A 341 9.74 2.25 -13.63
N SER A 342 10.31 3.42 -13.92
CA SER A 342 11.74 3.55 -14.22
C SER A 342 12.65 3.51 -12.99
N GLY A 343 12.12 3.68 -11.78
CA GLY A 343 12.88 3.58 -10.52
C GLY A 343 13.18 2.14 -10.09
N GLY A 344 12.52 1.16 -10.72
CA GLY A 344 12.74 -0.26 -10.48
C GLY A 344 11.95 -0.85 -9.33
N PHE A 345 12.02 -2.18 -9.24
CA PHE A 345 11.32 -2.99 -8.26
C PHE A 345 12.15 -4.22 -7.94
N HIS A 346 12.39 -4.49 -6.66
CA HIS A 346 13.09 -5.69 -6.22
C HIS A 346 12.14 -6.60 -5.45
N CYS A 347 11.94 -7.82 -5.94
CA CYS A 347 11.29 -8.90 -5.21
C CYS A 347 12.35 -9.87 -4.70
N ILE A 348 12.48 -10.00 -3.39
CA ILE A 348 13.48 -10.86 -2.73
C ILE A 348 12.76 -12.01 -2.03
N ARG A 349 12.96 -13.24 -2.50
CA ARG A 349 12.30 -14.46 -1.99
C ARG A 349 10.77 -14.38 -2.00
N CYS A 350 10.22 -13.64 -2.96
CA CYS A 350 8.78 -13.58 -3.15
C CYS A 350 8.22 -14.89 -3.68
N THR A 351 6.90 -15.08 -3.53
CA THR A 351 6.16 -16.11 -4.26
C THR A 351 5.24 -15.45 -5.28
N LEU A 352 5.43 -15.76 -6.56
CA LEU A 352 4.58 -15.30 -7.65
C LEU A 352 3.66 -16.45 -8.10
N GLY A 353 2.36 -16.20 -8.11
CA GLY A 353 1.34 -17.21 -8.39
C GLY A 353 0.31 -16.74 -9.40
N ARG A 354 -0.18 -17.71 -10.19
CA ARG A 354 -1.41 -17.57 -10.96
C ARG A 354 -2.59 -17.98 -10.08
N GLY A 355 -3.65 -17.17 -10.09
CA GLY A 355 -4.87 -17.45 -9.33
C GLY A 355 -5.66 -18.63 -9.86
N ASP A 356 -6.76 -18.96 -9.18
CA ASP A 356 -7.59 -20.13 -9.43
C ASP A 356 -8.63 -19.92 -10.55
N HIS A 357 -8.85 -18.67 -10.98
CA HIS A 357 -9.75 -18.31 -12.08
C HIS A 357 -9.04 -17.43 -13.12
N PRO A 358 -7.93 -17.91 -13.73
CA PRO A 358 -7.11 -17.04 -14.55
C PRO A 358 -7.79 -16.63 -15.85
N ASP A 359 -7.53 -15.40 -16.28
CA ASP A 359 -7.82 -14.92 -17.64
C ASP A 359 -7.20 -15.86 -18.69
N THR A 360 -7.84 -15.99 -19.85
CA THR A 360 -7.28 -16.77 -20.97
C THR A 360 -5.93 -16.23 -21.46
N GLY A 361 -5.69 -14.93 -21.27
CA GLY A 361 -4.43 -14.24 -21.55
C GLY A 361 -3.56 -14.01 -20.32
N ASN A 362 -3.76 -14.75 -19.23
CA ASN A 362 -2.97 -14.58 -18.01
C ASN A 362 -1.48 -14.77 -18.29
N VAL A 363 -0.68 -13.82 -17.79
CA VAL A 363 0.78 -13.87 -17.79
C VAL A 363 1.32 -13.58 -16.39
N THR A 364 2.56 -13.98 -16.11
CA THR A 364 3.18 -13.63 -14.83
C THR A 364 3.57 -12.15 -14.80
N PHE A 365 4.15 -11.64 -15.90
CA PHE A 365 4.58 -10.25 -16.03
C PHE A 365 3.85 -9.56 -17.19
N SER A 366 2.98 -8.60 -16.85
CA SER A 366 2.20 -7.81 -17.80
C SER A 366 2.72 -6.38 -17.92
N PHE A 367 2.90 -5.87 -19.14
CA PHE A 367 3.46 -4.55 -19.42
C PHE A 367 2.60 -3.78 -20.43
N SER A 368 1.94 -2.71 -19.95
CA SER A 368 1.28 -1.74 -20.83
C SER A 368 2.21 -0.61 -21.26
N ASN A 369 2.92 -0.01 -20.29
CA ASN A 369 4.11 0.85 -20.43
C ASN A 369 4.26 1.75 -21.69
N GLY A 370 3.20 2.34 -22.24
CA GLY A 370 3.32 3.23 -23.41
C GLY A 370 3.77 4.67 -23.11
N GLY A 371 3.59 5.11 -21.87
CA GLY A 371 3.90 6.44 -21.38
C GLY A 371 5.30 6.58 -20.78
N GLY A 372 5.89 5.50 -20.25
CA GLY A 372 7.20 5.53 -19.63
C GLY A 372 7.90 4.17 -19.61
N ASP A 373 9.21 4.20 -19.41
CA ASP A 373 10.05 3.00 -19.40
C ASP A 373 9.86 2.17 -18.12
N VAL A 374 10.18 0.89 -18.21
CA VAL A 374 10.30 -0.04 -17.08
C VAL A 374 11.73 -0.52 -17.04
N ALA A 375 12.42 -0.28 -15.93
CA ALA A 375 13.84 -0.58 -15.80
C ALA A 375 14.14 -1.14 -14.41
N ASN A 376 15.20 -1.95 -14.27
CA ASN A 376 15.69 -2.42 -12.97
C ASN A 376 14.62 -3.21 -12.15
N PHE A 377 13.91 -4.13 -12.80
CA PHE A 377 12.96 -5.05 -12.15
C PHE A 377 13.65 -6.38 -11.85
N HIS A 378 13.98 -6.64 -10.59
CA HIS A 378 14.72 -7.83 -10.17
C HIS A 378 13.84 -8.77 -9.34
N PHE A 379 13.82 -10.04 -9.71
CA PHE A 379 13.11 -11.11 -9.02
C PHE A 379 14.12 -12.12 -8.49
N LEU A 380 14.70 -11.81 -7.33
CA LEU A 380 15.74 -12.59 -6.66
C LEU A 380 15.13 -13.71 -5.83
N ASP A 381 15.56 -14.94 -6.07
CA ASP A 381 15.15 -16.13 -5.31
C ASP A 381 13.63 -16.37 -5.30
N THR A 382 12.95 -15.95 -6.37
CA THR A 382 11.50 -15.98 -6.47
C THR A 382 10.97 -17.39 -6.74
N VAL A 383 9.89 -17.77 -6.03
CA VAL A 383 9.20 -19.04 -6.25
C VAL A 383 7.98 -18.81 -7.13
N PHE A 384 7.82 -19.61 -8.18
CA PHE A 384 6.67 -19.55 -9.09
C PHE A 384 5.67 -20.68 -8.80
N THR A 385 4.39 -20.36 -8.68
CA THR A 385 3.33 -21.31 -8.27
C THR A 385 2.06 -21.15 -9.10
N GLY A 386 1.13 -22.13 -9.03
CA GLY A 386 -0.17 -22.05 -9.71
C GLY A 386 -0.13 -22.05 -11.25
N GLY A 387 1.05 -22.24 -11.84
CA GLY A 387 1.29 -22.09 -13.28
C GLY A 387 1.84 -20.73 -13.70
N ALA A 388 2.16 -19.83 -12.76
CA ALA A 388 3.06 -18.72 -13.04
C ALA A 388 4.44 -19.26 -13.45
N ALA A 389 5.15 -18.52 -14.29
CA ALA A 389 6.44 -18.91 -14.83
C ALA A 389 7.31 -17.68 -15.11
N LYS A 390 8.62 -17.85 -14.93
CA LYS A 390 9.61 -16.78 -15.06
C LYS A 390 9.74 -16.19 -16.47
N ASP A 391 9.24 -16.89 -17.48
CA ASP A 391 9.26 -16.49 -18.89
C ASP A 391 7.86 -16.20 -19.46
N SER A 392 6.84 -16.16 -18.59
CA SER A 392 5.46 -15.85 -18.91
C SER A 392 5.25 -14.33 -18.87
N THR A 393 5.30 -13.71 -20.05
CA THR A 393 5.17 -12.26 -20.20
C THR A 393 4.46 -11.89 -21.50
N ASP A 394 3.79 -10.73 -21.50
CA ASP A 394 3.17 -10.10 -22.66
C ASP A 394 4.01 -8.97 -23.27
N LEU A 395 5.30 -8.83 -22.91
CA LEU A 395 6.19 -7.82 -23.47
C LEU A 395 6.01 -7.69 -25.00
N HIS A 396 5.93 -6.45 -25.46
CA HIS A 396 5.79 -6.09 -26.88
C HIS A 396 7.05 -5.41 -27.40
N THR A 397 7.31 -5.46 -28.70
CA THR A 397 8.34 -4.63 -29.34
C THR A 397 8.06 -3.16 -29.11
N GLN A 398 9.12 -2.35 -28.99
CA GLN A 398 8.95 -0.91 -28.80
C GLN A 398 8.30 -0.27 -30.03
N ASP A 399 7.24 0.51 -29.80
CA ASP A 399 6.51 1.23 -30.84
C ASP A 399 5.92 2.54 -30.27
N ALA A 400 4.94 3.13 -30.96
CA ALA A 400 4.30 4.37 -30.52
C ALA A 400 3.54 4.23 -29.18
N ASN A 401 3.18 3.00 -28.80
CA ASN A 401 2.36 2.67 -27.65
C ASN A 401 3.07 1.79 -26.62
N HIS A 402 4.31 1.36 -26.86
CA HIS A 402 5.08 0.51 -25.95
C HIS A 402 6.52 1.04 -25.83
N ARG A 403 6.93 1.39 -24.62
CA ARG A 403 8.28 1.89 -24.32
C ARG A 403 9.24 0.79 -23.94
N ALA A 404 10.47 1.15 -23.55
CA ALA A 404 11.42 0.16 -23.08
C ALA A 404 10.89 -0.50 -21.80
N ALA A 405 11.03 -1.82 -21.71
CA ALA A 405 10.71 -2.58 -20.53
C ALA A 405 11.67 -3.75 -20.38
N GLU A 406 12.06 -4.02 -19.15
CA GLU A 406 12.91 -5.16 -18.80
C GLU A 406 12.55 -5.74 -17.43
N TYR A 407 12.94 -7.01 -17.23
CA TYR A 407 13.04 -7.63 -15.91
C TYR A 407 14.12 -8.72 -15.89
N PHE A 408 14.57 -9.02 -14.68
CA PHE A 408 15.64 -9.96 -14.37
C PHE A 408 15.14 -11.03 -13.41
N ILE A 409 15.52 -12.28 -13.67
CA ILE A 409 15.32 -13.39 -12.75
C ILE A 409 16.68 -13.74 -12.18
N ASP A 410 16.85 -13.51 -10.89
CA ASP A 410 18.13 -13.64 -10.21
C ASP A 410 18.11 -14.76 -9.18
N TRP A 411 19.27 -15.34 -8.94
CA TRP A 411 19.45 -16.35 -7.90
C TRP A 411 20.64 -16.01 -7.02
N THR A 412 20.47 -16.21 -5.72
CA THR A 412 21.57 -16.17 -4.77
C THR A 412 22.51 -17.33 -5.04
N TYR A 413 23.76 -17.00 -5.36
CA TYR A 413 24.87 -17.93 -5.39
C TYR A 413 25.76 -17.71 -4.18
N SER A 414 25.87 -18.74 -3.33
CA SER A 414 26.78 -18.75 -2.20
C SER A 414 27.93 -19.71 -2.46
N LEU A 415 29.16 -19.23 -2.33
CA LEU A 415 30.36 -20.04 -2.50
C LEU A 415 31.19 -20.01 -1.22
N LYS A 416 31.50 -21.21 -0.71
CA LYS A 416 32.49 -21.42 0.33
C LYS A 416 33.80 -21.93 -0.25
N VAL A 417 34.88 -21.20 -0.06
CA VAL A 417 36.21 -21.58 -0.48
C VAL A 417 37.00 -22.11 0.70
N GLN A 418 37.60 -23.28 0.51
CA GLN A 418 38.47 -23.93 1.47
C GLN A 418 39.85 -24.15 0.86
N ASN A 419 40.88 -24.13 1.69
CA ASN A 419 42.21 -24.56 1.30
C ASN A 419 42.32 -26.10 1.26
N ALA A 420 43.49 -26.62 0.92
CA ALA A 420 43.76 -28.06 0.85
C ALA A 420 43.55 -28.80 2.18
N SER A 421 43.66 -28.11 3.33
CA SER A 421 43.41 -28.69 4.66
C SER A 421 41.95 -28.59 5.11
N GLY A 422 41.05 -28.10 4.25
CA GLY A 422 39.63 -27.93 4.55
C GLY A 422 39.30 -26.71 5.41
N GLN A 423 40.29 -25.86 5.72
CA GLN A 423 40.08 -24.61 6.44
C GLN A 423 39.55 -23.52 5.49
N PRO A 424 38.79 -22.53 5.98
CA PRO A 424 38.41 -21.36 5.21
C PRO A 424 39.59 -20.71 4.48
N ALA A 425 39.45 -20.48 3.18
CA ALA A 425 40.45 -19.77 2.40
C ALA A 425 40.15 -18.26 2.39
N GLN A 426 40.30 -17.61 3.54
CA GLN A 426 40.08 -16.16 3.68
C GLN A 426 40.89 -15.35 2.65
N GLY A 427 40.27 -14.33 2.06
CA GLY A 427 40.93 -13.43 1.13
C GLY A 427 41.24 -14.05 -0.24
N ALA A 428 40.72 -15.25 -0.54
CA ALA A 428 40.74 -15.77 -1.90
C ALA A 428 39.90 -14.86 -2.81
N SER A 429 40.48 -14.42 -3.92
CA SER A 429 39.80 -13.61 -4.94
C SER A 429 38.84 -14.50 -5.73
N VAL A 430 37.60 -14.05 -5.89
CA VAL A 430 36.58 -14.70 -6.70
C VAL A 430 36.18 -13.76 -7.82
N GLU A 431 36.21 -14.27 -9.04
CA GLU A 431 35.75 -13.60 -10.26
C GLU A 431 34.66 -14.47 -10.88
N ILE A 432 33.55 -13.87 -11.27
CA ILE A 432 32.45 -14.55 -11.95
C ILE A 432 32.16 -13.80 -13.25
N VAL A 433 32.13 -14.55 -14.35
CA VAL A 433 31.64 -14.08 -15.64
C VAL A 433 30.37 -14.84 -16.04
N ASP A 434 29.47 -14.18 -16.75
CA ASP A 434 28.24 -14.77 -17.28
C ASP A 434 28.49 -15.68 -18.51
N ALA A 435 27.42 -16.22 -19.09
CA ALA A 435 27.46 -17.03 -20.31
C ALA A 435 27.99 -16.27 -21.55
N HIS A 436 27.96 -14.94 -21.51
CA HIS A 436 28.44 -14.04 -22.56
C HIS A 436 29.87 -13.53 -22.31
N HIS A 437 30.52 -14.02 -21.23
CA HIS A 437 31.85 -13.62 -20.78
C HIS A 437 31.97 -12.17 -20.28
N HIS A 438 30.86 -11.56 -19.86
CA HIS A 438 30.90 -10.29 -19.13
C HIS A 438 31.21 -10.53 -17.65
N GLY A 439 32.06 -9.68 -17.07
CA GLY A 439 32.33 -9.73 -15.63
C GLY A 439 31.14 -9.22 -14.82
N VAL A 440 30.55 -10.09 -14.00
CA VAL A 440 29.36 -9.77 -13.19
C VAL A 440 29.65 -9.71 -11.69
N PHE A 441 30.79 -10.25 -11.24
CA PHE A 441 31.20 -10.16 -9.83
C PHE A 441 32.72 -10.29 -9.68
N GLN A 442 33.32 -9.48 -8.81
CA GLN A 442 34.73 -9.58 -8.44
C GLN A 442 34.97 -9.08 -7.02
N GLU A 443 35.14 -10.00 -6.07
CA GLU A 443 35.45 -9.67 -4.67
C GLU A 443 36.39 -10.71 -4.04
N MET A 444 36.73 -10.53 -2.77
CA MET A 444 37.45 -11.51 -1.97
C MET A 444 36.50 -12.22 -0.99
N THR A 445 36.76 -13.49 -0.74
CA THR A 445 36.09 -14.23 0.34
C THR A 445 36.33 -13.63 1.71
N ASP A 446 35.31 -13.71 2.57
CA ASP A 446 35.34 -13.24 3.95
C ASP A 446 36.26 -14.10 4.87
N GLN A 447 36.27 -13.81 6.17
CA GLN A 447 37.04 -14.58 7.17
C GLN A 447 36.63 -16.06 7.28
N SER A 448 35.40 -16.38 6.90
CA SER A 448 34.85 -17.73 6.85
C SER A 448 35.03 -18.40 5.48
N GLY A 449 35.71 -17.73 4.55
CA GLY A 449 35.95 -18.22 3.19
C GLY A 449 34.71 -18.12 2.30
N ASN A 450 33.72 -17.30 2.63
CA ASN A 450 32.46 -17.24 1.91
C ASN A 450 32.35 -15.99 1.01
N ILE A 451 31.54 -16.12 -0.04
CA ILE A 451 30.87 -15.01 -0.74
C ILE A 451 29.38 -15.36 -0.90
N SER A 452 28.54 -14.34 -1.09
CA SER A 452 27.14 -14.49 -1.48
C SER A 452 26.75 -13.36 -2.42
N VAL A 453 26.26 -13.69 -3.60
CA VAL A 453 25.99 -12.73 -4.68
C VAL A 453 24.71 -13.11 -5.43
N ALA A 454 23.94 -12.12 -5.86
CA ALA A 454 22.82 -12.31 -6.79
C ALA A 454 23.37 -12.38 -8.22
N LEU A 455 23.02 -13.44 -8.95
CA LEU A 455 23.44 -13.65 -10.34
C LEU A 455 22.21 -13.88 -11.21
N THR A 456 22.18 -13.22 -12.37
CA THR A 456 21.07 -13.26 -13.32
C THR A 456 21.02 -14.60 -14.05
N GLU A 457 19.87 -15.29 -14.05
CA GLU A 457 19.64 -16.40 -14.97
C GLU A 457 19.05 -15.92 -16.29
N LEU A 458 18.04 -15.05 -16.22
CA LEU A 458 17.24 -14.60 -17.35
C LEU A 458 17.10 -13.08 -17.29
N HIS A 459 17.41 -12.42 -18.41
CA HIS A 459 17.08 -11.03 -18.67
C HIS A 459 16.09 -10.97 -19.84
N ALA A 460 14.88 -10.49 -19.58
CA ALA A 460 13.87 -10.32 -20.60
C ALA A 460 13.65 -8.82 -20.83
N PHE A 461 13.73 -8.38 -22.07
CA PHE A 461 13.58 -6.97 -22.43
C PHE A 461 13.04 -6.79 -23.84
N ASN A 462 12.53 -5.61 -24.16
CA ASN A 462 12.11 -5.28 -25.52
C ASN A 462 13.04 -4.27 -26.20
N SER A 463 13.07 -4.33 -27.52
CA SER A 463 13.67 -3.33 -28.39
C SER A 463 12.71 -2.97 -29.51
N ALA A 464 13.07 -1.99 -30.35
CA ALA A 464 12.31 -1.68 -31.55
C ALA A 464 12.23 -2.86 -32.55
N ALA A 465 13.14 -3.83 -32.46
CA ALA A 465 13.22 -4.95 -33.40
C ALA A 465 12.54 -6.23 -32.89
N ALA A 466 12.64 -6.51 -31.58
CA ALA A 466 12.18 -7.78 -31.01
C ALA A 466 11.97 -7.68 -29.50
N VAL A 467 11.25 -8.67 -28.96
CA VAL A 467 11.27 -9.00 -27.53
C VAL A 467 12.36 -10.05 -27.35
N ASN A 468 13.36 -9.72 -26.56
CA ASN A 468 14.56 -10.53 -26.34
C ASN A 468 14.49 -11.21 -24.98
N ARG A 469 15.13 -12.38 -24.92
CA ARG A 469 15.31 -13.17 -23.71
C ARG A 469 16.75 -13.67 -23.73
N GLU A 470 17.57 -13.09 -22.89
CA GLU A 470 18.98 -13.45 -22.73
C GLU A 470 19.11 -14.38 -21.52
N THR A 471 19.85 -15.47 -21.70
CA THR A 471 20.12 -16.43 -20.64
C THR A 471 21.59 -16.29 -20.25
N ASP A 472 21.84 -15.78 -19.05
CA ASP A 472 23.19 -15.43 -18.57
C ASP A 472 23.90 -16.60 -17.86
N THR A 473 23.26 -17.76 -17.87
CA THR A 473 23.75 -19.02 -17.33
C THR A 473 24.18 -19.97 -18.47
N PRO A 474 25.27 -20.75 -18.32
CA PRO A 474 26.05 -20.94 -17.12
C PRO A 474 27.02 -19.78 -16.82
N HIS A 475 27.26 -19.56 -15.53
CA HIS A 475 28.31 -18.65 -15.07
C HIS A 475 29.64 -19.41 -14.89
N PHE A 476 30.75 -18.72 -15.12
CA PHE A 476 32.09 -19.26 -14.93
C PHE A 476 32.75 -18.59 -13.72
N VAL A 477 32.93 -19.37 -12.66
CA VAL A 477 33.50 -18.91 -11.39
C VAL A 477 34.97 -19.26 -11.38
N THR A 478 35.83 -18.27 -11.19
CA THR A 478 37.27 -18.43 -10.99
C THR A 478 37.65 -17.98 -9.59
N VAL A 479 38.30 -18.87 -8.84
CA VAL A 479 38.85 -18.57 -7.51
C VAL A 479 40.37 -18.61 -7.57
N SER A 480 41.00 -17.63 -6.95
CA SER A 480 42.45 -17.58 -6.83
C SER A 480 42.92 -17.21 -5.43
N SER A 481 44.01 -17.81 -4.97
CA SER A 481 44.64 -17.53 -3.69
C SER A 481 46.14 -17.82 -3.77
N GLY A 482 46.97 -16.77 -3.69
CA GLY A 482 48.40 -16.88 -4.00
C GLY A 482 48.63 -17.38 -5.43
N ASN A 483 49.41 -18.45 -5.59
CA ASN A 483 49.64 -19.10 -6.89
C ASN A 483 48.57 -20.10 -7.29
N CYS A 484 47.52 -20.25 -6.48
CA CYS A 484 46.43 -21.17 -6.76
C CYS A 484 45.36 -20.52 -7.63
N ARG A 485 44.88 -21.24 -8.65
CA ARG A 485 43.72 -20.84 -9.46
C ARG A 485 42.88 -22.07 -9.81
N GLN A 486 41.58 -21.98 -9.57
CA GLN A 486 40.61 -23.02 -9.91
C GLN A 486 39.36 -22.38 -10.48
N SER A 487 38.76 -23.03 -11.47
CA SER A 487 37.52 -22.56 -12.09
C SER A 487 36.47 -23.66 -12.12
N LEU A 488 35.21 -23.26 -12.09
CA LEU A 488 34.07 -24.13 -12.30
C LEU A 488 32.96 -23.40 -13.08
N SER A 489 32.06 -24.15 -13.67
CA SER A 489 30.87 -23.63 -14.34
C SER A 489 29.64 -24.01 -13.52
N ILE A 490 28.73 -23.04 -13.32
CA ILE A 490 27.46 -23.25 -12.61
C ILE A 490 26.30 -22.87 -13.51
N THR A 491 25.28 -23.72 -13.56
CA THR A 491 23.99 -23.36 -14.12
C THR A 491 23.05 -23.00 -12.97
N LEU A 492 22.57 -21.76 -12.95
CA LEU A 492 21.61 -21.28 -11.96
C LEU A 492 20.19 -21.42 -12.50
N ASP A 493 19.35 -22.14 -11.75
CA ASP A 493 17.89 -22.24 -11.92
C ASP A 493 17.15 -22.07 -10.58
N ARG A 494 17.92 -21.81 -9.51
CA ARG A 494 17.51 -21.75 -8.10
C ARG A 494 18.66 -21.18 -7.24
N PRO A 495 18.40 -20.80 -5.97
CA PRO A 495 19.47 -20.44 -5.04
C PRO A 495 20.45 -21.62 -4.89
N THR A 496 21.74 -21.35 -5.10
CA THR A 496 22.76 -22.40 -5.20
C THR A 496 23.88 -22.18 -4.19
N VAL A 497 24.18 -23.22 -3.42
CA VAL A 497 25.31 -23.23 -2.49
C VAL A 497 26.39 -24.20 -2.99
N GLN A 498 27.62 -23.71 -3.13
CA GLN A 498 28.77 -24.52 -3.51
C GLN A 498 29.92 -24.43 -2.52
N THR A 499 30.75 -25.48 -2.51
CA THR A 499 32.03 -25.48 -1.80
C THR A 499 33.15 -25.83 -2.77
N MET A 500 34.15 -24.95 -2.86
CA MET A 500 35.35 -25.17 -3.67
C MET A 500 36.57 -25.39 -2.76
N LYS A 501 37.26 -26.52 -2.95
CA LYS A 501 38.54 -26.81 -2.28
C LYS A 501 39.71 -26.51 -3.21
N LEU A 502 40.53 -25.54 -2.84
CA LEU A 502 41.76 -25.18 -3.55
C LEU A 502 42.86 -26.22 -3.28
N ASN A 503 43.13 -27.07 -4.27
CA ASN A 503 44.11 -28.15 -4.19
C ASN A 503 45.52 -27.72 -4.63
N CYS A 504 46.03 -26.64 -4.05
CA CYS A 504 47.38 -26.15 -4.35
C CYS A 504 48.35 -26.57 -3.25
N ARG A 505 49.54 -27.01 -3.68
CA ARG A 505 50.62 -27.48 -2.80
C ARG A 505 51.48 -26.34 -2.30
#